data_AF-A0AAV3Y8H3-F1
#
_entry.id   AF-A0AAV3Y8H3-F1
#
_cell.length_a   1.000
_cell.length_b   1.000
_cell.length_c   1.000
_cell.angle_alpha   90.00
_cell.angle_beta   90.00
_cell.angle_gamma   90.00
#
_symmetry.space_group_name_H-M   'P 1'
#
loop_
_entity.id
_entity.type
_entity.pdbx_description
1 polymer ?
#
loop_
_entity_poly.entity_id
_entity_poly.type
_entity_poly.pdbx_seq_one_letter_code
_entity_poly.pdbx_strand_id
1 'polypeptide(L)'
;MEADWALFVEILVQRPVKRSTLFLPSILSQEDLEHMQRMAQSHFDHIMAVLREMPRSMLLVIRNLNTIRAIIKDHGNTVDRYGIMARSAIRGAHQDDPAVRGVHGVLKAWWTRCHYDYCVWREKVTHSLRIMVAIATLRVMQLLGKAPSMEEIKAFAAAEEKRLDRV
;
A
#
# COMPACT_ATOMS: atom_id res chain seq x y z
N MET A 1 -0.94 -13.49 25.11
CA MET A 1 -1.04 -13.55 23.64
C MET A 1 -1.18 -12.11 23.16
N GLU A 2 -0.09 -11.34 23.22
CA GLU A 2 -0.09 -9.99 22.64
C GLU A 2 -0.36 -10.14 21.16
N ALA A 3 -1.41 -9.46 20.69
CA ALA A 3 -2.11 -9.86 19.51
C ALA A 3 -1.24 -9.73 18.24
N ASP A 4 -1.07 -10.86 17.53
CA ASP A 4 -0.44 -11.00 16.21
C ASP A 4 -1.22 -10.33 15.07
N TRP A 5 -2.03 -9.31 15.38
CA TRP A 5 -2.83 -8.57 14.40
C TRP A 5 -1.94 -7.91 13.35
N ALA A 6 -0.73 -7.48 13.73
CA ALA A 6 0.21 -6.86 12.81
C ALA A 6 0.69 -7.86 11.74
N LEU A 7 1.07 -9.06 12.16
CA LEU A 7 1.47 -10.14 11.25
C LEU A 7 0.28 -10.60 10.40
N PHE A 8 -0.90 -10.71 11.00
CA PHE A 8 -2.13 -11.02 10.28
C PHE A 8 -2.43 -9.99 9.19
N VAL A 9 -2.33 -8.68 9.50
CA VAL A 9 -2.53 -7.61 8.52
C VAL A 9 -1.45 -7.67 7.44
N GLU A 10 -0.19 -7.95 7.78
CA GLU A 10 0.88 -8.16 6.79
C GLU A 10 0.60 -9.34 5.87
N ILE A 11 0.08 -10.45 6.39
CA ILE A 11 -0.35 -11.60 5.59
C ILE A 11 -1.56 -11.24 4.72
N LEU A 12 -2.52 -10.47 5.22
CA LEU A 12 -3.75 -10.12 4.50
C LEU A 12 -3.49 -9.11 3.37
N VAL A 13 -2.70 -8.08 3.65
CA VAL A 13 -2.29 -7.02 2.72
C VAL A 13 -1.19 -7.56 1.77
N GLN A 14 -0.51 -8.63 2.21
CA GLN A 14 0.62 -9.32 1.60
C GLN A 14 1.70 -8.32 1.14
N ARG A 15 2.03 -7.41 2.07
CA ARG A 15 3.07 -6.38 2.03
C ARG A 15 3.48 -6.00 3.46
N PRO A 16 4.71 -5.48 3.66
CA PRO A 16 5.16 -5.07 4.98
C PRO A 16 4.40 -3.83 5.43
N VAL A 17 3.93 -3.83 6.68
CA VAL A 17 3.07 -2.78 7.25
C VAL A 17 3.91 -1.71 7.97
N LYS A 18 5.14 -2.03 8.38
CA LYS A 18 6.07 -1.04 8.95
C LYS A 18 6.56 -0.04 7.89
N ARG A 19 5.81 1.04 7.69
CA ARG A 19 6.26 2.24 6.94
C ARG A 19 5.74 3.54 7.54
N SER A 20 6.45 4.62 7.23
CA SER A 20 6.18 6.00 7.68
C SER A 20 5.08 6.72 6.89
N THR A 21 4.47 6.07 5.90
CA THR A 21 3.44 6.64 4.99
C THR A 21 2.12 5.90 5.15
N LEU A 22 0.97 6.58 5.14
CA LEU A 22 -0.33 5.87 5.22
C LEU A 22 -0.73 5.19 3.91
N PHE A 23 -0.06 5.52 2.80
CA PHE A 23 -0.24 4.84 1.53
C PHE A 23 0.65 3.63 1.38
N LEU A 24 0.04 2.53 0.92
CA LEU A 24 0.79 1.42 0.34
C LEU A 24 0.87 1.63 -1.18
N PRO A 25 2.05 1.98 -1.74
CA PRO A 25 2.19 2.10 -3.18
C PRO A 25 1.81 0.78 -3.87
N SER A 26 1.18 0.86 -5.04
CA SER A 26 0.74 -0.33 -5.78
C SER A 26 1.93 -1.13 -6.32
N ILE A 27 3.08 -0.48 -6.52
CA ILE A 27 4.35 -1.05 -6.99
C ILE A 27 5.22 -1.43 -5.78
N LEU A 28 5.83 -2.61 -5.81
CA LEU A 28 6.74 -3.10 -4.76
C LEU A 28 8.17 -2.76 -5.17
N SER A 29 8.94 -2.10 -4.30
CA SER A 29 10.36 -1.90 -4.58
C SER A 29 11.13 -3.20 -4.36
N GLN A 30 12.35 -3.29 -4.89
CA GLN A 30 13.20 -4.45 -4.67
C GLN A 30 13.63 -4.58 -3.20
N GLU A 31 13.87 -3.46 -2.52
CA GLU A 31 14.12 -3.41 -1.08
C GLU A 31 12.97 -4.01 -0.26
N ASP A 32 11.73 -3.78 -0.70
CA ASP A 32 10.55 -4.31 -0.06
C ASP A 32 10.45 -5.83 -0.21
N LEU A 33 10.84 -6.36 -1.37
CA LEU A 33 10.89 -7.79 -1.63
C LEU A 33 11.93 -8.48 -0.75
N GLU A 34 13.14 -7.91 -0.68
CA GLU A 34 14.20 -8.43 0.18
C GLU A 34 13.83 -8.38 1.67
N HIS A 35 13.14 -7.32 2.09
CA HIS A 35 12.62 -7.21 3.45
C HIS A 35 11.57 -8.28 3.73
N MET A 36 10.62 -8.51 2.80
CA MET A 36 9.62 -9.57 2.94
C MET A 36 10.23 -10.97 2.95
N GLN A 37 11.25 -11.22 2.12
CA GLN A 37 11.95 -12.51 2.11
C GLN A 37 12.69 -12.76 3.43
N ARG A 38 13.39 -11.77 3.96
CA ARG A 38 14.08 -11.86 5.26
C ARG A 38 13.09 -12.06 6.41
N MET A 39 11.99 -11.31 6.41
CA MET A 39 10.93 -11.44 7.40
C MET A 39 10.25 -12.81 7.32
N ALA A 40 9.97 -13.31 6.11
CA ALA A 40 9.41 -14.64 5.92
C ALA A 40 10.35 -15.74 6.41
N GLN A 41 11.67 -15.59 6.24
CA GLN A 41 12.66 -16.56 6.75
C GLN A 41 12.76 -16.53 8.28
N SER A 42 12.68 -15.36 8.91
CA SER A 42 12.81 -15.24 10.37
C SER A 42 11.51 -15.52 11.13
N HIS A 43 10.35 -15.36 10.49
CA HIS A 43 9.03 -15.50 11.11
C HIS A 43 8.13 -16.58 10.46
N PHE A 44 8.70 -17.50 9.67
CA PHE A 44 7.93 -18.52 8.96
C PHE A 44 7.02 -19.34 9.88
N ASP A 45 7.55 -19.78 11.02
CA ASP A 45 6.81 -20.59 11.99
C ASP A 45 5.63 -19.82 12.58
N HIS A 46 5.81 -18.52 12.81
CA HIS A 46 4.77 -17.62 13.30
C HIS A 46 3.69 -17.36 12.24
N ILE A 47 4.11 -17.18 10.98
CA ILE A 47 3.19 -17.07 9.84
C ILE A 47 2.35 -18.35 9.71
N MET A 48 2.97 -19.52 9.84
CA MET A 48 2.27 -20.80 9.77
C MET A 48 1.32 -21.02 10.94
N ALA A 49 1.67 -20.58 12.15
CA ALA A 49 0.78 -20.60 13.30
C ALA A 49 -0.49 -19.76 13.03
N VAL A 50 -0.32 -18.51 12.59
CA VAL A 50 -1.45 -17.62 12.26
C VAL A 50 -2.31 -18.20 11.13
N LEU A 51 -1.71 -18.75 10.07
CA LEU A 51 -2.44 -19.39 8.98
C LEU A 51 -3.23 -20.63 9.40
N ARG A 52 -2.71 -21.42 10.35
CA ARG A 52 -3.41 -22.61 10.88
C ARG A 52 -4.60 -22.25 11.76
N GLU A 53 -4.52 -21.13 12.48
CA GLU A 53 -5.59 -20.64 13.35
C GLU A 53 -6.71 -19.94 12.56
N MET A 54 -6.45 -19.52 11.33
CA MET A 54 -7.45 -18.84 10.50
C MET A 54 -8.61 -19.76 10.08
N PRO A 55 -9.86 -19.24 10.07
CA PRO A 55 -10.99 -19.93 9.45
C PRO A 55 -10.73 -20.20 7.96
N ARG A 56 -11.20 -21.34 7.45
CA ARG A 56 -11.02 -21.72 6.03
C ARG A 56 -11.55 -20.67 5.05
N SER A 57 -12.62 -19.97 5.40
CA SER A 57 -13.18 -18.86 4.61
C SER A 57 -12.19 -17.71 4.45
N MET A 58 -11.39 -17.41 5.47
CA MET A 58 -10.39 -16.35 5.45
C MET A 58 -9.19 -16.71 4.56
N LEU A 59 -8.77 -17.98 4.57
CA LEU A 59 -7.73 -18.47 3.65
C LEU A 59 -8.14 -18.32 2.17
N LEU A 60 -9.43 -18.54 1.86
CA LEU A 60 -9.96 -18.30 0.51
C LEU A 60 -9.93 -16.81 0.12
N VAL A 61 -10.22 -15.91 1.07
CA VAL A 61 -10.08 -14.46 0.84
C VAL A 61 -8.64 -14.11 0.52
N ILE A 62 -7.66 -14.64 1.26
CA ILE A 62 -6.22 -14.42 1.00
C ILE A 62 -5.84 -14.92 -0.39
N ARG A 63 -6.32 -16.12 -0.79
CA ARG A 63 -6.11 -16.62 -2.16
C ARG A 63 -6.68 -15.63 -3.17
N ASN A 64 -7.93 -15.21 -3.03
CA ASN A 64 -8.57 -14.31 -3.99
C ASN A 64 -7.81 -12.97 -4.10
N LEU A 65 -7.33 -12.42 -2.98
CA LEU A 65 -6.49 -11.23 -2.97
C LEU A 65 -5.17 -11.43 -3.73
N ASN A 66 -4.54 -12.60 -3.59
CA ASN A 66 -3.37 -12.97 -4.39
C ASN A 66 -3.68 -13.02 -5.90
N THR A 67 -4.85 -13.54 -6.29
CA THR A 67 -5.29 -13.55 -7.70
C THR A 67 -5.47 -12.14 -8.23
N ILE A 68 -6.22 -11.31 -7.50
CA ILE A 68 -6.53 -9.93 -7.89
C ILE A 68 -5.24 -9.12 -8.04
N ARG A 69 -4.29 -9.30 -7.13
CA ARG A 69 -2.96 -8.71 -7.24
C ARG A 69 -2.25 -9.10 -8.52
N ALA A 70 -2.22 -10.39 -8.87
CA ALA A 70 -1.52 -10.86 -10.05
C ALA A 70 -2.12 -10.20 -11.31
N ILE A 71 -3.45 -10.21 -11.41
CA ILE A 71 -4.18 -9.53 -12.49
C ILE A 71 -3.82 -8.03 -12.55
N ILE A 72 -3.89 -7.31 -11.42
CA ILE A 72 -3.57 -5.88 -11.36
C ILE A 72 -2.11 -5.62 -11.78
N LYS A 73 -1.18 -6.51 -11.39
CA LYS A 73 0.23 -6.42 -11.79
C LYS A 73 0.38 -6.55 -13.30
N ASP A 74 -0.28 -7.54 -13.91
CA ASP A 74 -0.24 -7.76 -15.36
C ASP A 74 -0.81 -6.57 -16.14
N HIS A 75 -1.70 -5.79 -15.52
CA HIS A 75 -2.29 -4.58 -16.11
C HIS A 75 -1.55 -3.28 -15.73
N GLY A 76 -0.33 -3.35 -15.20
CA GLY A 76 0.49 -2.16 -14.89
C GLY A 76 0.09 -1.42 -13.62
N ASN A 77 -0.54 -2.10 -12.65
CA ASN A 77 -0.91 -1.56 -11.35
C ASN A 77 -1.83 -0.32 -11.37
N THR A 78 -2.82 -0.33 -12.26
CA THR A 78 -3.78 0.78 -12.49
C THR A 78 -4.77 1.02 -11.35
N VAL A 79 -4.93 0.07 -10.41
CA VAL A 79 -5.94 0.12 -9.36
C VAL A 79 -5.32 0.23 -7.97
N ASP A 80 -5.78 1.22 -7.19
CA ASP A 80 -5.48 1.32 -5.75
C ASP A 80 -6.32 0.33 -4.93
N ARG A 81 -5.86 -0.91 -4.89
CA ARG A 81 -6.50 -1.99 -4.13
C ARG A 81 -6.53 -1.71 -2.63
N TYR A 82 -5.53 -1.02 -2.08
CA TYR A 82 -5.41 -0.80 -0.65
C TYR A 82 -6.41 0.24 -0.17
N GLY A 83 -6.58 1.34 -0.92
CA GLY A 83 -7.65 2.31 -0.66
C GLY A 83 -9.04 1.71 -0.81
N ILE A 84 -9.26 0.79 -1.75
CA ILE A 84 -10.54 0.05 -1.86
C ILE A 84 -10.75 -0.86 -0.64
N MET A 85 -9.75 -1.64 -0.24
CA MET A 85 -9.83 -2.51 0.93
C MET A 85 -10.09 -1.73 2.21
N ALA A 86 -9.39 -0.62 2.43
CA ALA A 86 -9.59 0.24 3.60
C ALA A 86 -11.01 0.83 3.63
N ARG A 87 -11.52 1.34 2.51
CA ARG A 87 -12.91 1.84 2.42
C ARG A 87 -13.94 0.74 2.67
N SER A 88 -13.70 -0.46 2.16
CA SER A 88 -14.57 -1.63 2.40
C SER A 88 -14.54 -2.05 3.87
N ALA A 89 -13.37 -2.07 4.51
CA ALA A 89 -13.21 -2.39 5.93
C ALA A 89 -13.90 -1.35 6.82
N ILE A 90 -13.72 -0.06 6.54
CA ILE A 90 -14.42 1.02 7.25
C ILE A 90 -15.94 0.85 7.08
N ARG A 91 -16.43 0.53 5.88
CA ARG A 91 -17.87 0.30 5.66
C ARG A 91 -18.38 -0.90 6.44
N GLY A 92 -17.65 -2.01 6.43
CA GLY A 92 -18.02 -3.25 7.14
C GLY A 92 -18.00 -3.09 8.66
N ALA A 93 -17.01 -2.39 9.21
CA ALA A 93 -16.89 -2.16 10.65
C ALA A 93 -18.09 -1.43 11.29
N HIS A 94 -18.87 -0.68 10.48
CA HIS A 94 -20.06 0.02 10.95
C HIS A 94 -21.37 -0.75 10.65
N GLN A 95 -21.33 -1.89 9.93
CA GLN A 95 -22.54 -2.68 9.65
C GLN A 95 -22.95 -3.58 10.82
N ASP A 96 -21.98 -4.07 11.58
CA ASP A 96 -22.21 -4.99 12.70
C ASP A 96 -22.43 -4.28 14.05
N ASP A 97 -22.24 -2.96 14.10
CA ASP A 97 -22.42 -2.18 15.32
C ASP A 97 -23.91 -1.88 15.56
N PRO A 98 -24.56 -2.44 16.61
CA PRO A 98 -25.96 -2.19 16.91
C PRO A 98 -26.25 -0.70 17.19
N ALA A 99 -25.24 0.10 17.55
CA ALA A 99 -25.36 1.55 17.69
C ALA A 99 -25.57 2.30 16.36
N VAL A 100 -25.34 1.65 15.21
CA VAL A 100 -25.51 2.21 13.86
C VAL A 100 -26.96 2.14 13.37
N ARG A 101 -27.86 1.44 14.08
CA ARG A 101 -29.31 1.46 13.78
C ARG A 101 -29.96 2.82 14.01
N GLY A 102 -29.33 3.73 14.77
CA GLY A 102 -29.81 5.09 15.01
C GLY A 102 -29.15 6.14 14.10
N VAL A 103 -29.81 7.29 13.94
CA VAL A 103 -29.31 8.45 13.16
C VAL A 103 -27.91 8.89 13.60
N HIS A 104 -27.63 8.84 14.91
CA HIS A 104 -26.32 9.19 15.47
C HIS A 104 -25.21 8.23 15.00
N GLY A 105 -25.50 6.93 14.88
CA GLY A 105 -24.52 5.95 14.43
C GLY A 105 -24.24 6.06 12.93
N VAL A 106 -25.25 6.41 12.12
CA VAL A 106 -25.05 6.75 10.70
C VAL A 106 -24.17 7.99 10.54
N LEU A 107 -24.40 9.03 11.35
CA LEU A 107 -23.56 10.25 11.33
C LEU A 107 -22.12 9.96 11.75
N LYS A 108 -21.92 9.15 12.79
CA LYS A 108 -20.59 8.71 13.24
C LYS A 108 -19.87 7.89 12.15
N ALA A 109 -20.56 6.96 11.51
CA ALA A 109 -20.00 6.16 10.41
C ALA A 109 -19.60 7.05 9.21
N TRP A 110 -20.45 8.02 8.88
CA TRP A 110 -20.14 9.02 7.86
C TRP A 110 -18.93 9.87 8.25
N TRP A 111 -18.84 10.35 9.50
CA TRP A 111 -17.71 11.12 9.99
C TRP A 111 -16.40 10.35 9.91
N THR A 112 -16.36 9.09 10.35
CA THR A 112 -15.17 8.24 10.28
C THR A 112 -14.71 8.04 8.82
N ARG A 113 -15.65 7.89 7.89
CA ARG A 113 -15.35 7.81 6.46
C ARG A 113 -14.77 9.12 5.92
N CYS A 114 -15.40 10.26 6.23
CA CYS A 114 -14.91 11.57 5.82
C CYS A 114 -13.54 11.88 6.41
N HIS A 115 -13.29 11.51 7.67
CA HIS A 115 -12.00 11.67 8.32
C HIS A 115 -10.91 10.84 7.61
N TYR A 116 -11.19 9.57 7.29
CA TYR A 116 -10.28 8.73 6.53
C TYR A 116 -9.97 9.35 5.15
N ASP A 117 -11.01 9.71 4.38
CA ASP A 117 -10.86 10.30 3.05
C ASP A 117 -10.09 11.63 3.11
N TYR A 118 -10.29 12.44 4.17
CA TYR A 118 -9.54 13.67 4.41
C TYR A 118 -8.06 13.41 4.71
N CYS A 119 -7.75 12.46 5.60
CA CYS A 119 -6.37 12.09 5.92
C CYS A 119 -5.61 11.63 4.67
N VAL A 120 -6.23 10.75 3.88
CA VAL A 120 -5.72 10.26 2.59
C VAL A 120 -5.51 11.43 1.62
N TRP A 121 -6.50 12.30 1.46
CA TRP A 121 -6.40 13.46 0.58
C TRP A 121 -5.24 14.40 0.97
N ARG A 122 -5.12 14.72 2.27
CA ARG A 122 -4.07 15.60 2.80
C ARG A 122 -2.69 15.08 2.46
N GLU A 123 -2.46 13.79 2.64
CA GLU A 123 -1.16 13.18 2.34
C GLU A 123 -0.91 13.09 0.82
N LYS A 124 -1.95 12.83 0.02
CA LYS A 124 -1.83 12.92 -1.45
C LYS A 124 -1.39 14.33 -1.89
N VAL A 125 -1.97 15.36 -1.30
CA VAL A 125 -1.61 16.76 -1.58
C VAL A 125 -0.17 17.04 -1.15
N THR A 126 0.24 16.67 0.07
CA THR A 126 1.62 16.93 0.53
C THR A 126 2.67 16.20 -0.32
N HIS A 127 2.40 14.95 -0.74
CA HIS A 127 3.28 14.23 -1.66
C HIS A 127 3.35 14.88 -3.04
N SER A 128 2.20 15.29 -3.58
CA SER A 128 2.13 15.96 -4.89
C SER A 128 2.92 17.28 -4.88
N LEU A 129 2.82 18.05 -3.79
CA LEU A 129 3.60 19.27 -3.58
C LEU A 129 5.10 18.99 -3.48
N ARG A 130 5.52 17.97 -2.72
CA ARG A 130 6.94 17.58 -2.62
C ARG A 130 7.53 17.21 -3.97
N ILE A 131 6.81 16.41 -4.76
CA ILE A 131 7.23 16.02 -6.12
C ILE A 131 7.33 17.24 -7.02
N MET A 132 6.33 18.13 -6.98
CA MET A 132 6.32 19.36 -7.77
C MET A 132 7.53 20.25 -7.42
N VAL A 133 7.83 20.44 -6.13
CA VAL A 133 9.01 21.19 -5.68
C VAL A 133 10.28 20.51 -6.17
N ALA A 134 10.43 19.19 -6.01
CA ALA A 134 11.61 18.47 -6.48
C ALA A 134 11.82 18.63 -8.01
N ILE A 135 10.75 18.52 -8.81
CA ILE A 135 10.82 18.74 -10.26
C ILE A 135 11.20 20.19 -10.58
N ALA A 136 10.65 21.17 -9.86
CA ALA A 136 11.00 22.57 -10.04
C ALA A 136 12.49 22.82 -9.73
N THR A 137 13.01 22.23 -8.66
CA THR A 137 14.44 22.31 -8.30
C THR A 137 15.32 21.68 -9.39
N LEU A 138 14.94 20.51 -9.92
CA LEU A 138 15.66 19.87 -11.03
C LEU A 138 15.66 20.74 -12.29
N ARG A 139 14.54 21.38 -12.63
CA ARG A 139 14.47 22.32 -13.77
C ARG A 139 15.38 23.53 -13.59
N VAL A 140 15.47 24.07 -12.36
CA VAL A 140 16.40 25.16 -12.05
C VAL A 140 17.85 24.69 -12.18
N MET A 141 18.19 23.49 -11.71
CA MET A 141 19.53 22.92 -11.89
C MET A 141 19.89 22.67 -13.37
N GLN A 142 18.90 22.30 -14.20
CA GLN A 142 19.07 22.15 -15.65
C GLN A 142 19.34 23.50 -16.33
N LEU A 143 18.61 24.56 -15.95
CA LEU A 143 18.86 25.92 -16.45
C LEU A 143 20.26 26.43 -16.07
N LEU A 144 20.77 26.02 -14.91
CA LEU A 144 22.13 26.34 -14.44
C LEU A 144 23.21 25.44 -15.07
N GLY A 145 22.84 24.50 -15.96
CA GLY A 145 23.77 23.60 -16.64
C GLY A 145 24.44 22.56 -15.73
N LYS A 146 23.93 22.36 -14.51
CA LYS A 146 24.51 21.44 -13.51
C LYS A 146 23.83 20.08 -13.42
N ALA A 147 22.70 19.89 -14.11
CA ALA A 147 21.97 18.63 -14.12
C ALA A 147 21.74 18.14 -15.55
N PRO A 148 21.80 16.81 -15.78
CA PRO A 148 21.48 16.19 -17.06
C PRO A 148 20.03 16.46 -17.48
N SER A 149 19.78 16.42 -18.79
CA SER A 149 18.47 16.72 -19.36
C SER A 149 17.41 15.72 -18.88
N MET A 150 16.12 16.10 -18.89
CA MET A 150 15.05 15.21 -18.44
C MET A 150 14.95 13.93 -19.30
N GLU A 151 15.40 14.00 -20.56
CA GLU A 151 15.51 12.84 -21.45
C GLU A 151 16.67 11.92 -21.04
N GLU A 152 17.82 12.48 -20.65
CA GLU A 152 18.95 11.70 -20.12
C GLU A 152 18.59 11.01 -18.79
N ILE A 153 17.86 11.69 -17.90
CA ILE A 153 17.38 11.09 -16.65
C ILE A 153 16.42 9.93 -16.93
N LYS A 154 15.50 10.08 -17.88
CA LYS A 154 14.60 8.99 -18.30
C LYS A 154 15.35 7.85 -18.97
N ALA A 155 16.34 8.16 -19.83
CA ALA A 155 17.17 7.16 -20.48
C ALA A 155 18.03 6.38 -19.47
N PHE A 156 18.57 7.07 -18.47
CA PHE A 156 19.31 6.46 -17.37
C PHE A 156 18.39 5.56 -16.52
N ALA A 157 17.21 6.05 -16.13
CA ALA A 157 16.22 5.27 -15.38
C ALA A 157 15.77 4.02 -16.15
N ALA A 158 15.50 4.14 -17.45
CA ALA A 158 15.13 3.01 -18.30
C ALA A 158 16.30 2.02 -18.50
N ALA A 159 17.54 2.51 -18.58
CA ALA A 159 18.73 1.67 -18.65
C ALA A 159 18.96 0.89 -17.35
N GLU A 160 18.66 1.51 -16.21
CA GLU A 160 18.79 0.90 -14.88
C GLU A 160 17.68 -0.12 -14.61
N GLU A 161 16.43 0.18 -14.98
CA GLU A 161 15.32 -0.78 -14.95
C GLU A 161 15.65 -2.05 -15.77
N LYS A 162 16.17 -1.86 -16.99
CA LYS A 162 16.60 -2.97 -17.87
C LYS A 162 17.85 -3.73 -17.38
N ARG A 163 18.58 -3.17 -16.42
CA ARG A 163 19.72 -3.82 -15.76
C ARG A 163 19.25 -4.63 -14.56
N LEU A 164 18.28 -4.13 -13.79
CA LEU A 164 17.65 -4.82 -12.67
C LEU A 164 16.84 -6.03 -13.14
N ASP A 165 16.12 -5.95 -14.27
CA ASP A 165 15.38 -7.07 -14.85
C ASP A 165 16.26 -8.21 -15.40
N ARG A 166 17.57 -7.97 -15.55
CA ARG A 166 18.53 -8.93 -16.10
C ARG A 166 19.31 -9.72 -15.05
N VAL A 167 19.15 -9.38 -13.78
CA VAL A 167 19.77 -10.03 -12.61
C VAL A 167 18.73 -10.86 -11.88
#